data_AF-A0A3N4HC48-F1
#
_entry.id   AF-A0A3N4HC48-F1
#
_cell.length_a   1.000
_cell.length_b   1.000
_cell.length_c   1.000
_cell.angle_alpha   90.00
_cell.angle_beta   90.00
_cell.angle_gamma   90.00
#
_symmetry.space_group_name_H-M   'P 1'
#
loop_
_entity.id
_entity.type
_entity.pdbx_description
1 polymer ?
#
loop_
_entity_poly.entity_id
_entity_poly.type
_entity_poly.pdbx_seq_one_letter_code
_entity_poly.pdbx_strand_id
1 'polypeptide(L)' 'IVLLYDIACQFGPHLQKHEYTKDLKDFIRVAVNKFHGFAHEYKCSQLWGVHQTTGVGDSDGEGCERVWALLKTIVHS' A
#
# COMPACT_ATOMS: atom_id res chain seq x y z
N ILE A 1 -8.55 -2.62 9.29
CA ILE A 1 -7.61 -1.52 9.00
C ILE A 1 -7.15 -1.65 7.55
N VAL A 2 -6.98 -0.55 6.82
CA VAL A 2 -6.34 -0.59 5.48
C VAL A 2 -4.89 -0.14 5.61
N LEU A 3 -3.97 -1.00 5.20
CA LEU A 3 -2.53 -0.73 5.14
C LEU A 3 -2.15 -0.41 3.70
N LEU A 4 -1.76 0.84 3.49
CA LEU A 4 -1.19 1.30 2.24
C LEU A 4 0.32 0.99 2.24
N TYR A 5 0.77 0.18 1.28
CA TYR A 5 2.13 -0.33 1.25
C TYR A 5 2.61 -0.52 -0.19
N ASP A 6 3.81 -0.02 -0.49
CA ASP A 6 4.38 0.01 -1.84
C ASP A 6 4.34 -1.36 -2.51
N ILE A 7 4.69 -2.42 -1.78
CA ILE A 7 4.69 -3.81 -2.27
C ILE A 7 3.47 -4.61 -1.82
N ALA A 8 2.32 -3.96 -1.55
CA ALA A 8 1.10 -4.64 -1.13
C ALA A 8 0.66 -5.76 -2.08
N CYS A 9 0.96 -5.66 -3.38
CA CYS A 9 0.66 -6.72 -4.35
C CYS A 9 1.47 -8.01 -4.16
N GLN A 10 2.62 -7.94 -3.50
CA GLN A 10 3.41 -9.11 -3.10
C GLN A 10 3.04 -9.54 -1.67
N PHE A 11 2.81 -8.57 -0.80
CA PHE A 11 2.48 -8.81 0.59
C PHE A 11 1.09 -9.43 0.79
N GLY A 12 0.08 -9.03 0.01
CA GLY A 12 -1.26 -9.61 0.04
C GLY A 12 -1.26 -11.13 -0.20
N PRO A 13 -0.68 -11.63 -1.31
CA PRO A 13 -0.49 -13.06 -1.52
C PRO A 13 0.31 -13.76 -0.42
N HIS A 14 1.35 -13.10 0.11
CA HIS A 14 2.14 -13.63 1.21
C HIS A 14 1.29 -13.81 2.48
N LEU A 15 0.48 -12.81 2.85
CA LEU A 15 -0.48 -12.92 3.93
C LEU A 15 -1.41 -14.11 3.67
N GLN A 16 -2.00 -14.23 2.49
CA GLN A 16 -2.93 -15.34 2.21
C GLN A 16 -2.27 -16.73 2.27
N LYS A 17 -1.01 -16.85 1.84
CA LYS A 17 -0.30 -18.13 1.73
C LYS A 17 0.09 -18.77 3.05
N HIS A 18 0.39 -17.99 4.08
CA HIS A 18 1.01 -18.51 5.31
C HIS A 18 0.02 -18.64 6.47
N GLU A 19 0.11 -19.70 7.26
CA GLU A 19 -0.79 -19.92 8.42
C GLU A 19 -0.45 -18.99 9.59
N TYR A 20 0.83 -18.65 9.79
CA TYR A 20 1.25 -17.78 10.89
C TYR A 20 0.76 -16.34 10.77
N THR A 21 0.23 -15.95 9.61
CA THR A 21 -0.36 -14.62 9.37
C THR A 21 -1.88 -14.62 9.54
N LYS A 22 -2.49 -15.75 9.97
CA LYS A 22 -3.95 -15.89 10.09
C LYS A 22 -4.61 -14.74 10.85
N ASP A 23 -4.06 -14.40 12.02
CA ASP A 23 -4.61 -13.30 12.82
C ASP A 23 -4.57 -11.97 12.05
N LEU A 24 -3.50 -11.71 11.29
CA LEU A 24 -3.39 -10.50 10.48
C LEU A 24 -4.42 -10.45 9.35
N LYS A 25 -4.68 -11.58 8.65
CA LYS A 25 -5.61 -11.63 7.52
C LYS A 25 -7.01 -11.11 7.87
N ASP A 26 -7.44 -11.33 9.12
CA ASP A 26 -8.75 -10.92 9.60
C ASP A 26 -8.82 -9.42 9.97
N PHE A 27 -7.68 -8.80 10.26
CA PHE A 27 -7.63 -7.40 10.71
C PHE A 27 -7.15 -6.41 9.66
N ILE A 28 -6.31 -6.84 8.72
CA ILE A 28 -5.68 -5.95 7.74
C ILE A 28 -6.09 -6.27 6.31
N ARG A 29 -6.34 -5.20 5.55
CA ARG A 29 -6.45 -5.21 4.10
C ARG A 29 -5.35 -4.35 3.54
N VAL A 30 -4.74 -4.77 2.44
CA VAL A 30 -3.55 -4.11 1.90
C VAL A 30 -3.87 -3.51 0.54
N ALA A 31 -3.27 -2.36 0.23
CA ALA A 31 -3.35 -1.75 -1.09
C ALA A 31 -2.05 -1.02 -1.45
N VAL A 32 -1.74 -0.99 -2.74
CA VAL A 32 -0.63 -0.25 -3.34
C VAL A 32 -1.09 1.18 -3.55
N ASN A 33 -0.27 2.15 -3.15
CA ASN A 33 -0.50 3.57 -3.37
C ASN A 33 -0.75 3.88 -4.85
N LYS A 34 -1.48 4.96 -5.12
CA LYS A 34 -1.88 5.33 -6.47
C LYS A 34 -0.69 5.55 -7.40
N PHE A 35 0.35 6.24 -6.91
CA PHE A 35 1.52 6.55 -7.71
C PHE A 35 2.40 5.31 -7.91
N HIS A 36 2.68 4.56 -6.84
CA HIS A 36 3.47 3.32 -6.92
C HIS A 36 2.84 2.25 -7.82
N GLY A 37 1.51 2.23 -7.95
CA GLY A 37 0.80 1.34 -8.87
C GLY A 37 1.23 1.44 -10.34
N PHE A 38 1.78 2.58 -10.77
CA PHE A 38 2.32 2.74 -12.14
C PHE A 38 3.65 2.02 -12.36
N ALA A 39 4.40 1.74 -11.30
CA ALA A 39 5.66 1.00 -11.38
C ALA A 39 5.45 -0.53 -11.36
N HIS A 40 4.21 -0.99 -11.20
CA HIS A 40 3.85 -2.39 -11.04
C HIS A 40 3.21 -2.94 -12.32
N GLU A 41 3.09 -4.27 -12.41
CA GLU A 41 2.29 -4.90 -13.47
C GLU A 41 0.83 -4.44 -13.40
N TYR A 42 0.15 -4.35 -14.55
CA TYR A 42 -1.25 -3.91 -14.63
C TYR A 42 -2.18 -4.67 -13.66
N LYS A 43 -1.97 -5.99 -13.52
CA LYS A 43 -2.75 -6.83 -12.59
C LYS A 43 -2.66 -6.35 -11.14
N CYS A 44 -1.53 -5.75 -10.75
CA CYS A 44 -1.33 -5.27 -9.39
C CYS A 44 -2.29 -4.13 -9.04
N SER A 45 -2.46 -3.19 -9.97
CA SER A 45 -3.39 -2.07 -9.83
C SER A 45 -4.85 -2.53 -9.86
N GLN A 46 -5.16 -3.62 -10.58
CA GLN A 46 -6.51 -4.19 -10.61
C GLN A 46 -6.91 -4.94 -9.33
N LEU A 47 -5.96 -5.59 -8.66
CA LEU A 47 -6.24 -6.45 -7.51
C LEU A 47 -5.93 -5.79 -6.16
N TRP A 48 -4.89 -4.95 -6.11
CA TRP A 48 -4.42 -4.31 -4.89
C TRP A 48 -4.34 -2.79 -5.02
N GLY A 49 -4.91 -2.17 -6.06
CA GLY A 49 -4.91 -0.71 -6.15
C GLY A 49 -5.77 -0.04 -5.08
N VAL A 50 -5.41 1.19 -4.68
CA VAL A 50 -6.23 1.99 -3.74
C VAL A 50 -7.65 2.22 -4.22
N HIS A 51 -7.88 2.46 -5.53
CA HIS A 51 -9.23 2.68 -6.06
C HIS A 51 -10.14 1.45 -5.94
N GLN A 52 -9.56 0.26 -5.79
CA GLN A 52 -10.22 -1.03 -5.69
C GLN A 52 -10.45 -1.42 -4.22
N THR A 53 -9.99 -0.59 -3.29
CA THR A 53 -9.95 -0.90 -1.85
C THR A 53 -10.94 -0.03 -1.08
N THR A 54 -12.07 -0.59 -0.69
CA THR A 54 -13.11 0.15 0.07
C THR A 54 -12.59 0.70 1.41
N GLY A 55 -12.96 1.93 1.76
CA GLY A 55 -12.62 2.55 3.04
C GLY A 55 -11.30 3.31 3.05
N VAL A 56 -10.68 3.56 1.88
CA VAL A 56 -9.56 4.50 1.73
C VAL A 56 -10.01 5.92 1.34
N GLY A 57 -11.29 6.11 0.97
CA GLY A 57 -11.80 7.39 0.46
C GLY A 57 -11.02 7.85 -0.78
N ASP A 58 -10.70 9.14 -0.84
CA ASP A 58 -9.89 9.75 -1.91
C ASP A 58 -8.39 9.78 -1.58
N SER A 59 -7.93 9.04 -0.56
CA SER A 59 -6.51 8.96 -0.23
C SER A 59 -5.73 8.28 -1.37
N ASP A 60 -4.67 8.94 -1.85
CA ASP A 60 -3.75 8.37 -2.85
C ASP A 60 -2.59 7.57 -2.24
N GLY A 61 -2.42 7.65 -0.91
CA GLY A 61 -1.41 6.89 -0.16
C GLY A 61 -0.05 7.56 -0.02
N GLU A 62 0.14 8.75 -0.60
CA GLU A 62 1.46 9.42 -0.68
C GLU A 62 1.77 10.34 0.52
N GLY A 63 1.15 10.08 1.67
CA GLY A 63 1.24 10.97 2.85
C GLY A 63 2.68 11.04 3.39
N CYS A 64 3.30 9.88 3.54
CA CYS A 64 4.68 9.75 4.04
C CYS A 64 5.67 10.43 3.10
N GLU A 65 5.50 10.26 1.79
CA GLU A 65 6.35 10.79 0.73
C GLU A 65 6.27 12.32 0.68
N ARG A 66 5.08 12.90 0.88
CA ARG A 66 4.93 14.37 0.97
C ARG A 66 5.59 14.94 2.22
N VAL A 67 5.41 14.29 3.37
CA VAL A 67 6.08 14.70 4.61
C VAL A 67 7.59 14.60 4.44
N TRP A 68 8.08 13.51 3.85
CA TRP A 68 9.49 13.34 3.52
C TRP A 68 10.01 14.45 2.60
N ALA A 69 9.26 14.77 1.54
CA ALA A 69 9.64 15.85 0.61
C ALA A 69 9.72 17.21 1.31
N LEU A 70 8.83 17.50 2.26
CA LEU A 70 8.87 18.71 3.09
C LEU A 70 10.09 18.73 4.01
N LEU A 71 10.38 17.60 4.67
CA LEU A 71 11.50 17.45 5.59
C LEU A 71 12.86 17.30 4.89
N LYS A 72 12.88 17.15 3.56
CA LYS A 72 14.13 17.04 2.78
C LYS A 72 15.09 18.19 3.02
N THR A 73 14.60 19.38 3.39
CA THR A 73 15.42 20.56 3.69
C THR A 73 16.23 20.45 4.99
N ILE A 74 15.82 19.61 5.94
CA ILE A 74 16.52 19.41 7.22
C ILE A 74 17.40 18.15 7.23
N VAL A 75 17.20 17.26 6.26
CA VAL A 75 18.06 16.09 6.03
C VAL A 75 19.14 16.52 5.04
N HIS A 76 20.34 16.83 5.54
CA HIS A 76 21.48 17.20 4.69
C HIS A 76 21.78 16.07 3.68
N SER A 77 21.79 16.42 2.40
CA SER A 77 22.35 15.63 1.29
C SER A 77 23.86 15.75 1.24
#